data_AF-A0A371LRJ8-F1
#
_entry.id   AF-A0A371LRJ8-F1
#
_cell.length_a   1.000
_cell.length_b   1.000
_cell.length_c   1.000
_cell.angle_alpha   90.00
_cell.angle_beta   90.00
_cell.angle_gamma   90.00
#
_symmetry.space_group_name_H-M   'P 1'
#
loop_
_entity.id
_entity.type
_entity.pdbx_description
1 polymer ?
#
loop_
_entity_poly.entity_id
_entity_poly.type
_entity_poly.pdbx_seq_one_letter_code
_entity_poly.pdbx_strand_id
1 'polypeptide(L)'
;DADSLGLVGAGTQAYTQLEAISSVRDIETVIVADRDAEKQQAFVDTFADRFDVQAGPIEDAAGCDVLSTITPVESPIVERAWLDEHTHINAIGADAAGKQEHDERTLLDAKVVIDNYEQCTHSGEINVLWGEGVLTDADLHGELGDIVAGTLSGRTDDDGI
;
A
#
# COMPACT_ATOMS: atom_id res chain seq x y z
N ASP A 1 -12.70 1.39 -11.86
CA ASP A 1 -12.88 2.43 -10.81
C ASP A 1 -12.70 1.78 -9.46
N ALA A 2 -12.18 2.52 -8.47
CA ALA A 2 -11.83 1.97 -7.16
C ALA A 2 -12.79 2.53 -6.09
N ASP A 3 -13.49 1.64 -5.40
CA ASP A 3 -14.49 1.98 -4.37
C ASP A 3 -14.23 1.27 -3.02
N SER A 4 -13.20 0.42 -2.95
CA SER A 4 -12.81 -0.28 -1.73
C SER A 4 -11.38 0.07 -1.27
N LEU A 5 -11.18 0.18 0.05
CA LEU A 5 -9.88 0.45 0.67
C LEU A 5 -9.53 -0.58 1.75
N GLY A 6 -8.42 -1.26 1.56
CA GLY A 6 -7.76 -2.09 2.55
C GLY A 6 -6.73 -1.29 3.35
N LEU A 7 -6.71 -1.48 4.67
CA LEU A 7 -5.73 -0.89 5.58
C LEU A 7 -5.08 -1.98 6.40
N VAL A 8 -3.78 -2.20 6.20
CA VAL A 8 -2.98 -3.11 7.02
C VAL A 8 -2.18 -2.26 8.02
N GLY A 9 -2.60 -2.33 9.28
CA GLY A 9 -2.21 -1.43 10.36
C GLY A 9 -3.31 -0.42 10.68
N ALA A 10 -3.79 -0.42 11.93
CA ALA A 10 -4.79 0.50 12.46
C ALA A 10 -4.16 1.62 13.33
N GLY A 11 -2.92 2.00 12.99
CA GLY A 11 -2.19 3.08 13.65
C GLY A 11 -2.65 4.47 13.21
N THR A 12 -1.99 5.52 13.70
CA THR A 12 -2.34 6.93 13.40
C THR A 12 -2.43 7.23 11.91
N GLN A 13 -1.52 6.67 11.10
CA GLN A 13 -1.52 6.92 9.65
C GLN A 13 -2.73 6.31 8.94
N ALA A 14 -3.35 5.24 9.46
CA ALA A 14 -4.53 4.62 8.86
C ALA A 14 -5.69 5.63 8.73
N TYR A 15 -5.89 6.45 9.76
CA TYR A 15 -6.92 7.49 9.78
C TYR A 15 -6.68 8.53 8.67
N THR A 16 -5.44 8.97 8.51
CA THR A 16 -5.10 9.95 7.47
C THR A 16 -5.09 9.35 6.07
N GLN A 17 -4.75 8.07 5.91
CA GLN A 17 -4.81 7.37 4.63
C GLN A 17 -6.26 7.28 4.14
N LEU A 18 -7.20 6.84 4.99
CA LEU A 18 -8.62 6.81 4.62
C LEU A 18 -9.14 8.20 4.22
N GLU A 19 -8.88 9.23 5.02
CA GLU A 19 -9.32 10.60 4.72
C GLU A 19 -8.73 11.13 3.40
N ALA A 20 -7.45 10.88 3.14
CA ALA A 20 -6.79 11.35 1.92
C ALA A 20 -7.31 10.61 0.69
N ILE A 21 -7.39 9.28 0.75
CA ILE A 21 -7.80 8.44 -0.39
C ILE A 21 -9.26 8.68 -0.73
N SER A 22 -10.15 8.74 0.27
CA SER A 22 -11.58 9.03 0.07
C SER A 22 -11.86 10.45 -0.45
N SER A 23 -10.88 11.35 -0.41
CA SER A 23 -11.01 12.68 -1.04
C SER A 23 -10.76 12.67 -2.54
N VAL A 24 -10.16 11.61 -3.08
CA VAL A 24 -9.79 11.48 -4.50
C VAL A 24 -10.37 10.24 -5.18
N ARG A 25 -11.01 9.35 -4.42
CA ARG A 25 -11.75 8.16 -4.88
C ARG A 25 -13.05 8.06 -4.10
N ASP A 26 -14.08 7.54 -4.76
CA ASP A 26 -15.40 7.33 -4.17
C ASP A 26 -15.40 6.05 -3.32
N ILE A 27 -14.61 6.04 -2.24
CA ILE A 27 -14.50 4.89 -1.34
C ILE A 27 -15.80 4.69 -0.57
N GLU A 28 -16.36 3.48 -0.66
CA GLU A 28 -17.58 3.07 0.03
C GLU A 28 -17.28 2.03 1.12
N THR A 29 -16.43 1.05 0.81
CA THR A 29 -16.09 -0.07 1.69
C THR A 29 -14.66 0.05 2.20
N VAL A 30 -14.45 -0.21 3.49
CA VAL A 30 -13.13 -0.18 4.12
C VAL A 30 -12.91 -1.43 4.95
N ILE A 31 -11.80 -2.13 4.72
CA ILE A 31 -11.39 -3.27 5.54
C ILE A 31 -10.11 -2.90 6.28
N VAL A 32 -10.15 -2.95 7.60
CA VAL A 32 -9.00 -2.67 8.47
C VAL A 32 -8.50 -3.95 9.14
N ALA A 33 -7.20 -4.21 9.03
CA ALA A 33 -6.52 -5.33 9.66
C ALA A 33 -5.42 -4.83 10.60
N ASP A 34 -5.37 -5.33 11.83
CA ASP A 34 -4.26 -5.10 12.77
C ASP A 34 -4.13 -6.31 13.70
N ARG A 35 -2.97 -6.51 14.31
CA ARG A 35 -2.81 -7.54 15.36
C ARG A 35 -3.52 -7.15 16.65
N ASP A 36 -3.78 -5.86 16.84
CA ASP A 36 -4.47 -5.27 17.96
C ASP A 36 -5.97 -5.07 17.64
N ALA A 37 -6.81 -5.93 18.21
CA ALA A 37 -8.26 -5.88 18.01
C ALA A 37 -8.90 -4.60 18.59
N GLU A 38 -8.31 -4.00 19.63
CA GLU A 38 -8.84 -2.75 20.20
C GLU A 38 -8.63 -1.59 19.22
N LYS A 39 -7.49 -1.54 18.53
CA LYS A 39 -7.25 -0.54 17.48
C LYS A 39 -8.15 -0.71 16.27
N GLN A 40 -8.38 -1.95 15.83
CA GLN A 40 -9.34 -2.23 14.75
C GLN A 40 -10.72 -1.70 15.11
N GLN A 41 -11.21 -2.04 16.30
CA GLN A 41 -12.53 -1.60 16.73
C GLN A 41 -12.61 -0.08 16.87
N ALA A 42 -11.58 0.56 17.44
CA ALA A 42 -11.53 2.02 17.53
C ALA A 42 -11.55 2.70 16.15
N PHE A 43 -10.87 2.12 15.16
CA PHE A 43 -10.90 2.61 13.78
C PHE A 43 -12.30 2.45 13.16
N VAL A 44 -12.91 1.27 13.29
CA VAL A 44 -14.29 1.00 12.84
C VAL A 44 -15.25 2.01 13.45
N ASP A 45 -15.24 2.16 14.78
CA ASP A 45 -16.15 3.05 15.49
C ASP A 45 -15.99 4.52 15.07
N THR A 46 -14.78 4.93 14.66
CA THR A 46 -14.49 6.30 14.23
C THR A 46 -15.11 6.65 12.87
N PHE A 47 -15.29 5.66 11.99
CA PHE A 47 -15.67 5.88 10.59
C PHE A 47 -16.97 5.18 10.16
N ALA A 48 -17.59 4.39 11.03
CA ALA A 48 -18.79 3.61 10.74
C ALA A 48 -20.03 4.46 10.35
N ASP A 49 -20.04 5.76 10.63
CA ASP A 49 -21.11 6.67 10.20
C ASP A 49 -20.91 7.23 8.78
N ARG A 50 -19.73 7.03 8.19
CA ARG A 50 -19.33 7.58 6.90
C ARG A 50 -19.06 6.53 5.82
N PHE A 51 -18.60 5.35 6.22
CA PHE A 51 -18.20 4.26 5.33
C PHE A 51 -18.70 2.91 5.87
N ASP A 52 -18.81 1.90 5.01
CA ASP A 52 -18.97 0.50 5.45
C ASP A 52 -17.61 -0.04 5.90
N VAL A 53 -17.27 0.18 7.17
CA VAL A 53 -15.98 -0.20 7.74
C VAL A 53 -16.08 -1.52 8.50
N GLN A 54 -15.21 -2.46 8.16
CA GLN A 54 -15.15 -3.78 8.78
C GLN A 54 -13.74 -4.10 9.25
N ALA A 55 -13.63 -4.72 10.42
CA ALA A 55 -12.39 -5.32 10.89
C ALA A 55 -12.23 -6.71 10.26
N GLY A 56 -11.05 -7.04 9.75
CA GLY A 56 -10.82 -8.28 9.01
C GLY A 56 -9.38 -8.77 9.02
N PRO A 57 -9.12 -9.99 8.50
CA PRO A 57 -7.76 -10.47 8.25
C PRO A 57 -7.07 -9.64 7.16
N ILE A 58 -5.74 -9.74 7.10
CA ILE A 58 -4.92 -9.04 6.09
C ILE A 58 -5.32 -9.45 4.67
N GLU A 59 -5.65 -10.72 4.46
CA GLU A 59 -6.11 -11.26 3.16
C GLU A 59 -7.33 -10.50 2.63
N ASP A 60 -8.34 -10.25 3.47
CA ASP A 60 -9.54 -9.52 3.09
C ASP A 60 -9.21 -8.05 2.76
N ALA A 61 -8.32 -7.42 3.54
CA ALA A 61 -7.87 -6.05 3.25
C ALA A 61 -7.07 -5.97 1.94
N ALA A 62 -6.23 -6.98 1.65
CA ALA A 62 -5.42 -7.04 0.44
C ALA A 62 -6.27 -7.19 -0.83
N GLY A 63 -7.45 -7.80 -0.73
CA GLY A 63 -8.40 -7.93 -1.84
C GLY A 63 -9.17 -6.66 -2.21
N CYS A 64 -8.86 -5.50 -1.62
CA CYS A 64 -9.47 -4.22 -2.01
C CYS A 64 -8.80 -3.61 -3.26
N ASP A 65 -9.51 -2.70 -3.92
CA ASP A 65 -9.01 -1.96 -5.09
C ASP A 65 -7.79 -1.10 -4.75
N VAL A 66 -7.80 -0.52 -3.54
CA VAL A 66 -6.68 0.23 -2.99
C VAL A 66 -6.25 -0.44 -1.69
N LEU A 67 -4.96 -0.66 -1.52
CA LEU A 67 -4.37 -1.17 -0.28
C LEU A 67 -3.37 -0.15 0.26
N SER A 68 -3.46 0.18 1.55
CA SER A 68 -2.37 0.87 2.24
C SER A 68 -1.80 -0.01 3.34
N THR A 69 -0.51 -0.28 3.26
CA THR A 69 0.23 -0.99 4.30
C THR A 69 1.05 0.00 5.12
N ILE A 70 0.90 -0.09 6.44
CA ILE A 70 1.25 0.98 7.38
C ILE A 70 1.81 0.36 8.67
N THR A 71 2.57 -0.73 8.52
CA THR A 71 3.12 -1.51 9.61
C THR A 71 4.65 -1.50 9.57
N PRO A 72 5.32 -1.32 10.72
CA PRO A 72 6.78 -1.25 10.77
C PRO A 72 7.41 -2.66 10.87
N VAL A 73 6.95 -3.61 10.06
CA VAL A 73 7.41 -5.00 10.09
C VAL A 73 8.73 -5.19 9.34
N GLU A 74 9.47 -6.24 9.72
CA GLU A 74 10.79 -6.59 9.13
C GLU A 74 10.71 -7.80 8.19
N SER A 75 9.50 -8.32 7.98
CA SER A 75 9.25 -9.47 7.12
C SER A 75 7.89 -9.31 6.44
N PRO A 76 7.75 -9.74 5.18
CA PRO A 76 6.51 -9.63 4.43
C PRO A 76 5.30 -10.19 5.19
N ILE A 77 4.20 -9.45 5.16
CA ILE A 77 2.90 -9.81 5.74
C ILE A 77 1.76 -9.78 4.73
N VAL A 78 1.99 -9.24 3.52
CA VAL A 78 1.05 -9.29 2.39
C VAL A 78 1.64 -10.19 1.30
N GLU A 79 0.87 -11.19 0.89
CA GLU A 79 1.24 -12.12 -0.18
C GLU A 79 0.62 -11.68 -1.50
N ARG A 80 1.35 -11.82 -2.62
CA ARG A 80 0.87 -11.49 -3.96
C ARG A 80 -0.47 -12.16 -4.30
N ALA A 81 -0.71 -13.36 -3.77
CA ALA A 81 -1.90 -14.16 -4.04
C ALA A 81 -3.20 -13.59 -3.44
N TRP A 82 -3.11 -12.64 -2.51
CA TRP A 82 -4.28 -11.98 -1.92
C TRP A 82 -4.67 -10.70 -2.65
N LEU A 83 -3.80 -10.20 -3.52
CA LEU A 83 -3.99 -8.98 -4.29
C LEU A 83 -4.69 -9.27 -5.61
N ASP A 84 -5.65 -8.43 -5.97
CA ASP A 84 -6.27 -8.45 -7.29
C ASP A 84 -5.29 -7.92 -8.36
N GLU A 85 -5.60 -8.21 -9.63
CA GLU A 85 -4.70 -7.92 -10.77
C GLU A 85 -4.36 -6.42 -10.93
N HIS A 86 -5.24 -5.54 -10.46
CA HIS A 86 -5.13 -4.08 -10.66
C HIS A 86 -5.06 -3.28 -9.35
N THR A 87 -4.89 -3.93 -8.20
CA THR A 87 -4.85 -3.27 -6.89
C THR A 87 -3.79 -2.16 -6.88
N HIS A 88 -4.15 -0.95 -6.45
CA HIS A 88 -3.18 0.13 -6.20
C HIS A 88 -2.66 0.02 -4.77
N ILE A 89 -1.34 -0.02 -4.60
CA ILE A 89 -0.71 -0.19 -3.28
C ILE A 89 0.01 1.09 -2.85
N ASN A 90 -0.30 1.55 -1.65
CA ASN A 90 0.50 2.53 -0.91
C ASN A 90 1.31 1.79 0.16
N ALA A 91 2.58 1.49 -0.12
CA ALA A 91 3.48 0.85 0.83
C ALA A 91 4.21 1.90 1.68
N ILE A 92 3.67 2.18 2.88
CA ILE A 92 4.09 3.30 3.72
C ILE A 92 4.89 2.87 4.95
N GLY A 93 4.74 1.62 5.41
CA GLY A 93 5.25 1.15 6.69
C GLY A 93 6.77 0.96 6.75
N ALA A 94 7.42 0.65 5.63
CA ALA A 94 8.87 0.51 5.55
C ALA A 94 9.56 1.89 5.66
N ASP A 95 10.23 2.12 6.79
CA ASP A 95 10.90 3.39 7.13
C ASP A 95 12.36 3.22 7.57
N ALA A 96 12.91 2.00 7.49
CA ALA A 96 14.26 1.66 7.90
C ALA A 96 14.79 0.46 7.10
N ALA A 97 16.12 0.39 6.96
CA ALA A 97 16.78 -0.72 6.27
C ALA A 97 16.35 -2.08 6.86
N GLY A 98 16.01 -3.03 5.98
CA GLY A 98 15.53 -4.36 6.33
C GLY A 98 14.02 -4.48 6.55
N LYS A 99 13.27 -3.37 6.57
CA LYS A 99 11.81 -3.40 6.67
C LYS A 99 11.15 -3.59 5.32
N GLN A 100 10.10 -4.40 5.27
CA GLN A 100 9.27 -4.64 4.09
C GLN A 100 7.96 -5.28 4.54
N GLU A 101 6.86 -4.92 3.90
CA GLU A 101 5.51 -5.40 4.19
C GLU A 101 4.99 -6.38 3.13
N HIS A 102 5.50 -6.31 1.91
CA HIS A 102 5.04 -7.09 0.75
C HIS A 102 6.05 -8.17 0.35
N ASP A 103 5.54 -9.26 -0.22
CA ASP A 103 6.41 -10.31 -0.75
C ASP A 103 7.14 -9.87 -2.04
N GLU A 104 8.18 -10.62 -2.39
CA GLU A 104 9.00 -10.36 -3.58
C GLU A 104 8.17 -10.27 -4.86
N ARG A 105 7.18 -11.16 -5.01
CA ARG A 105 6.36 -11.26 -6.22
C ARG A 105 5.49 -10.04 -6.41
N THR A 106 5.00 -9.43 -5.33
CA THR A 106 4.22 -8.19 -5.39
C THR A 106 5.00 -7.08 -6.06
N LEU A 107 6.26 -6.88 -5.66
CA LEU A 107 7.10 -5.84 -6.25
C LEU A 107 7.51 -6.16 -7.70
N LEU A 108 7.74 -7.43 -8.04
CA LEU A 108 8.10 -7.85 -9.40
C LEU A 108 6.94 -7.77 -10.40
N ASP A 109 5.70 -7.93 -9.94
CA ASP A 109 4.50 -7.84 -10.77
C ASP A 109 3.95 -6.40 -10.88
N ALA A 110 4.44 -5.47 -10.06
CA ALA A 110 3.92 -4.12 -9.93
C ALA A 110 4.67 -3.10 -10.80
N LYS A 111 3.96 -2.04 -11.17
CA LYS A 111 4.56 -0.80 -11.64
C LYS A 111 5.06 0.01 -10.45
N VAL A 112 6.35 -0.08 -10.16
CA VAL A 112 6.95 0.55 -8.97
C VAL A 112 7.18 2.05 -9.18
N VAL A 113 6.44 2.88 -8.44
CA VAL A 113 6.65 4.32 -8.32
C VAL A 113 7.18 4.64 -6.93
N ILE A 114 8.32 5.33 -6.88
CA ILE A 114 8.99 5.69 -5.62
C ILE A 114 8.77 7.17 -5.27
N ASP A 115 8.93 7.55 -4.00
CA ASP A 115 8.84 8.95 -3.58
C ASP A 115 10.18 9.69 -3.72
N ASN A 116 11.27 9.07 -3.27
CA ASN A 116 12.63 9.56 -3.35
C ASN A 116 13.61 8.40 -3.51
N TYR A 117 14.46 8.46 -4.53
CA TYR A 117 15.37 7.37 -4.86
C TYR A 117 16.29 6.95 -3.71
N GLU A 118 16.98 7.90 -3.06
CA GLU A 118 17.94 7.59 -2.00
C GLU A 118 17.25 6.99 -0.76
N GLN A 119 16.07 7.50 -0.40
CA GLN A 119 15.33 7.02 0.77
C GLN A 119 14.66 5.67 0.52
N CYS A 120 14.06 5.48 -0.66
CA CYS A 120 13.42 4.22 -1.03
C CYS A 120 14.42 3.06 -1.14
N THR A 121 15.55 3.28 -1.82
CA THR A 121 16.57 2.24 -2.00
C THR A 121 17.29 1.86 -0.69
N HIS A 122 17.32 2.77 0.29
CA HIS A 122 17.91 2.51 1.60
C HIS A 122 16.92 1.93 2.64
N SER A 123 15.68 2.43 2.66
CA SER A 123 14.75 2.21 3.79
C SER A 123 13.27 2.13 3.45
N GLY A 124 12.87 2.38 2.19
CA GLY A 124 11.48 2.22 1.75
C GLY A 124 11.19 0.78 1.33
N GLU A 125 9.98 0.50 0.86
CA GLU A 125 9.50 -0.87 0.60
C GLU A 125 10.45 -1.71 -0.29
N ILE A 126 11.12 -1.07 -1.25
CA ILE A 126 12.02 -1.76 -2.19
C ILE A 126 13.40 -2.12 -1.61
N ASN A 127 13.77 -1.60 -0.43
CA ASN A 127 15.16 -1.60 0.06
C ASN A 127 15.79 -2.99 0.14
N VAL A 128 15.01 -4.01 0.54
CA VAL A 128 15.52 -5.38 0.72
C VAL A 128 15.88 -5.98 -0.63
N LEU A 129 14.94 -6.01 -1.57
CA LEU A 129 15.18 -6.55 -2.92
C LEU A 129 16.20 -5.74 -3.70
N TRP A 130 16.25 -4.42 -3.48
CA TRP A 130 17.27 -3.56 -4.07
C TRP A 130 18.67 -3.92 -3.54
N GLY A 131 18.82 -4.07 -2.23
CA GLY A 131 20.08 -4.49 -1.59
C GLY A 131 20.55 -5.89 -1.99
N GLU A 132 19.61 -6.77 -2.34
CA GLU A 132 19.88 -8.12 -2.86
C GLU A 132 20.17 -8.14 -4.37
N GLY A 133 19.95 -7.03 -5.07
CA GLY A 133 20.11 -6.92 -6.53
C GLY A 133 19.03 -7.62 -7.33
N VAL A 134 17.88 -7.91 -6.70
CA VAL A 134 16.68 -8.46 -7.35
C VAL A 134 15.95 -7.35 -8.10
N LEU A 135 15.79 -6.18 -7.46
CA LEU A 135 15.32 -4.96 -8.12
C LEU A 135 16.50 -4.09 -8.54
N THR A 136 16.35 -3.44 -9.68
CA THR A 136 17.32 -2.54 -10.30
C THR A 136 16.63 -1.29 -10.84
N ASP A 137 17.39 -0.33 -11.35
CA ASP A 137 16.83 0.87 -11.98
C ASP A 137 15.84 0.56 -13.13
N ALA A 138 15.96 -0.61 -13.77
CA ALA A 138 15.07 -1.02 -14.85
C ALA A 138 13.66 -1.40 -14.37
N ASP A 139 13.51 -1.71 -13.09
CA ASP A 139 12.26 -2.12 -12.46
C ASP A 139 11.49 -0.93 -11.85
N LEU A 140 12.15 0.23 -11.74
CA LEU A 140 11.54 1.46 -11.27
C LEU A 140 10.92 2.22 -12.44
N HIS A 141 9.62 2.52 -12.35
CA HIS A 141 8.95 3.37 -13.33
C HIS A 141 9.45 4.82 -13.24
N GLY A 142 9.63 5.32 -12.01
CA GLY A 142 10.17 6.66 -11.74
C GLY A 142 9.75 7.21 -10.37
N GLU A 143 10.07 8.48 -10.12
CA GLU A 143 9.62 9.16 -8.90
C GLU A 143 8.20 9.72 -9.07
N LEU A 144 7.45 9.82 -7.97
CA LEU A 144 6.11 10.41 -7.95
C LEU A 144 6.12 11.84 -8.53
N GLY A 145 7.21 12.58 -8.31
CA GLY A 145 7.40 13.92 -8.87
C GLY A 145 7.36 13.96 -10.40
N ASP A 146 7.88 12.92 -11.07
CA ASP A 146 7.89 12.84 -12.53
C ASP A 146 6.49 12.64 -13.10
N ILE A 147 5.63 11.91 -12.39
CA ILE A 147 4.22 11.72 -12.75
C ILE A 147 3.45 13.02 -12.54
N VAL A 148 3.64 13.68 -11.38
CA VAL A 148 2.98 14.95 -11.07
C VAL A 148 3.37 16.05 -12.07
N ALA A 149 4.63 16.06 -12.52
CA ALA A 149 5.12 16.98 -13.54
C ALA A 149 4.65 16.64 -14.97
N GLY A 150 4.06 15.46 -15.18
CA GLY A 150 3.66 14.96 -16.50
C GLY A 150 4.83 14.50 -17.38
N THR A 151 6.01 14.28 -16.79
CA THR A 151 7.18 13.71 -17.47
C THR A 151 6.99 12.21 -17.70
N LEU A 152 6.36 11.53 -16.75
CA LEU A 152 5.95 10.13 -16.85
C LEU A 152 4.44 10.01 -16.75
N SER A 153 3.87 8.99 -17.40
CA SER A 153 2.46 8.65 -17.22
C SER A 153 2.25 7.93 -15.89
N GLY A 154 1.08 8.14 -15.27
CA GLY A 154 0.60 7.28 -14.19
C GLY A 154 0.10 5.92 -14.72
N ARG A 155 -0.96 5.40 -14.10
CA ARG A 155 -1.65 4.17 -14.50
C ARG A 155 -2.25 4.28 -15.91
N THR A 156 -2.16 3.19 -16.67
CA THR A 156 -2.75 2.93 -17.98
C THR A 156 -3.51 1.61 -17.97
N ASP A 157 -4.30 1.34 -19.01
CA ASP A 157 -5.12 0.12 -19.10
C ASP A 157 -4.30 -1.18 -19.20
N ASP A 158 -3.02 -1.08 -19.59
CA ASP A 158 -2.10 -2.23 -19.70
C ASP A 158 -1.36 -2.50 -18.38
N ASP A 159 -1.49 -1.64 -17.37
CA ASP A 159 -0.79 -1.79 -16.09
C ASP A 159 -1.56 -2.73 -15.13
N GLY A 160 -0.83 -3.65 -14.51
CA GLY A 160 -1.29 -4.54 -13.43
C GLY A 160 -1.39 -3.82 -12.09
N ILE A 161 -0.65 -4.28 -11.07
CA ILE A 161 -0.54 -3.60 -9.77
C ILE A 161 0.14 -2.23 -9.95
#